data_AF-A0A8C4ZQL3-F1
#
_entry.id   AF-A0A8C4ZQL3-F1
#
_cell.length_a   1.000
_cell.length_b   1.000
_cell.length_c   1.000
_cell.angle_alpha   90.00
_cell.angle_beta   90.00
_cell.angle_gamma   90.00
#
_symmetry.space_group_name_H-M   'P 1'
#
loop_
_entity.id
_entity.type
_entity.pdbx_description
1 polymer ?
#
loop_
_entity_poly.entity_id
_entity_poly.type
_entity_poly.pdbx_seq_one_letter_code
_entity_poly.pdbx_strand_id
1 'polypeptide(L)'
;MSQIECTMPHIWPLLHFGDYGCYCGKGGSGIPVDALDTCCQTHDYCYDAAMADKACTAYLDNPYTYGYHQTCDKSTKTVTCLSSNDACQMFICECDKKAAMCSFVKLFVNKIIKQNRLFDSYCSS
;
A
#
# COMPACT_ATOMS: atom_id res chain seq x y z
N MET A 1 -0.05 0.46 -15.07
CA MET A 1 -0.48 1.56 -14.18
C MET A 1 -0.76 0.95 -12.83
N SER A 2 -0.17 1.49 -11.77
CA SER A 2 -0.36 1.00 -10.41
C SER A 2 -1.66 1.52 -9.79
N GLN A 3 -2.07 0.91 -8.67
CA GLN A 3 -3.25 1.32 -7.92
C GLN A 3 -3.10 2.74 -7.36
N ILE A 4 -1.89 3.08 -6.92
CA ILE A 4 -1.56 4.41 -6.40
C ILE A 4 -1.59 5.46 -7.52
N GLU A 5 -1.08 5.15 -8.72
CA GLU A 5 -1.20 6.03 -9.89
C GLU A 5 -2.65 6.28 -10.29
N CYS A 6 -3.52 5.26 -10.18
CA CYS A 6 -4.95 5.40 -10.46
C CYS A 6 -5.62 6.38 -9.50
N THR A 7 -5.38 6.20 -8.20
CA THR A 7 -6.00 7.00 -7.14
C THR A 7 -5.38 8.40 -7.03
N MET A 8 -4.11 8.54 -7.45
CA MET A 8 -3.31 9.76 -7.41
C MET A 8 -2.32 9.86 -8.59
N PRO A 9 -2.75 10.42 -9.74
CA PRO A 9 -1.95 10.45 -10.97
C PRO A 9 -0.74 11.39 -10.94
N HIS A 10 -0.52 12.16 -9.86
CA HIS A 10 0.58 13.13 -9.72
C HIS A 10 1.55 12.79 -8.59
N ILE A 11 1.50 11.57 -8.07
CA ILE A 11 2.35 11.09 -6.99
C ILE A 11 3.30 10.03 -7.51
N TRP A 12 4.55 10.09 -7.04
CA TRP A 12 5.53 9.04 -7.27
C TRP A 12 5.61 8.18 -6.01
N PRO A 13 5.02 6.96 -6.03
CA PRO A 13 4.80 6.18 -4.81
C PRO A 13 6.09 5.93 -4.03
N LEU A 14 7.14 5.50 -4.72
CA LEU A 14 8.45 5.23 -4.11
C LEU A 14 9.07 6.49 -3.50
N LEU A 15 8.94 7.64 -4.15
CA LEU A 15 9.54 8.90 -3.67
C LEU A 15 8.79 9.46 -2.45
N HIS A 16 7.47 9.28 -2.40
CA HIS A 16 6.61 9.94 -1.41
C HIS A 16 6.25 9.05 -0.22
N PHE A 17 6.27 7.73 -0.40
CA PHE A 17 5.86 6.76 0.63
C PHE A 17 6.92 5.72 0.95
N GLY A 18 7.99 5.60 0.17
CA GLY A 18 8.92 4.47 0.28
C GLY A 18 9.75 4.44 1.58
N ASP A 19 9.87 5.56 2.28
CA ASP A 19 10.58 5.70 3.56
C ASP A 19 9.84 6.70 4.47
N TYR A 20 8.52 6.53 4.63
CA TYR A 20 7.70 7.41 5.47
C TYR A 20 7.22 6.73 6.75
N GLY A 21 7.36 7.41 7.88
CA GLY A 21 6.87 6.92 9.16
C GLY A 21 7.57 5.64 9.59
N CYS A 22 6.84 4.77 10.27
CA CYS A 22 7.35 3.53 10.82
C CYS A 22 7.00 2.29 9.98
N TYR A 23 6.07 2.40 9.03
CA TYR A 23 5.55 1.28 8.25
C TYR A 23 5.53 1.54 6.73
N CYS A 24 5.49 2.78 6.25
CA CYS A 24 5.53 3.00 4.81
C CYS A 24 6.97 2.82 4.29
N GLY A 25 7.27 1.61 3.81
CA GLY A 25 8.58 1.26 3.27
C GLY A 25 8.94 -0.19 3.48
N LYS A 26 10.23 -0.47 3.64
CA LYS A 26 10.71 -1.84 3.88
C LYS A 26 10.65 -2.18 5.36
N GLY A 27 9.80 -3.14 5.72
CA GLY A 27 9.60 -3.59 7.10
C GLY A 27 8.68 -2.64 7.85
N GLY A 28 8.66 -2.75 9.18
CA GLY A 28 7.94 -1.78 10.01
C GLY A 28 7.74 -2.27 11.45
N SER A 29 7.76 -1.35 12.40
CA SER A 29 7.61 -1.66 13.82
C SER A 29 7.20 -0.44 14.64
N GLY A 30 6.65 -0.66 15.84
CA GLY A 30 6.31 0.40 16.77
C GLY A 30 4.91 0.98 16.54
N ILE A 31 4.73 2.26 16.83
CA ILE A 31 3.44 2.95 16.77
C ILE A 31 3.40 3.82 15.50
N PRO A 32 2.39 3.68 14.63
CA PRO A 32 2.26 4.52 13.45
C PRO A 32 2.23 6.01 13.80
N VAL A 33 3.01 6.82 13.08
CA VAL A 33 3.18 8.25 13.41
C VAL A 33 1.97 9.10 13.00
N ASP A 34 1.18 8.64 12.04
CA ASP A 34 -0.09 9.23 11.66
C ASP A 34 -1.00 8.24 10.91
N ALA A 35 -2.09 8.76 10.36
CA ALA A 35 -3.09 7.97 9.66
C ALA A 35 -2.59 7.41 8.31
N LEU A 36 -1.61 8.04 7.64
CA LEU A 36 -1.00 7.44 6.45
C LEU A 36 -0.15 6.24 6.87
N ASP A 37 0.67 6.40 7.91
CA ASP A 37 1.51 5.32 8.43
C ASP A 37 0.66 4.14 8.92
N THR A 38 -0.53 4.42 9.44
CA THR A 38 -1.54 3.40 9.79
C THR A 38 -2.06 2.64 8.56
N CYS A 39 -2.20 3.31 7.40
CA CYS A 39 -2.55 2.64 6.14
C CYS A 39 -1.46 1.64 5.75
N CYS A 40 -0.18 2.02 5.91
CA CYS A 40 0.96 1.17 5.58
C CYS A 40 1.06 -0.02 6.55
N GLN A 41 0.88 0.19 7.86
CA GLN A 41 0.78 -0.90 8.83
C GLN A 41 -0.33 -1.90 8.46
N THR A 42 -1.51 -1.39 8.05
CA THR A 42 -2.62 -2.24 7.62
C THR A 42 -2.27 -3.03 6.35
N HIS A 43 -1.51 -2.43 5.45
CA HIS A 43 -1.05 -3.06 4.21
C HIS A 43 -0.04 -4.18 4.50
N ASP A 44 0.94 -3.92 5.37
CA ASP A 44 1.91 -4.94 5.82
C ASP A 44 1.21 -6.14 6.45
N TYR A 45 0.25 -5.92 7.36
CA TYR A 45 -0.53 -7.02 7.94
C TYR A 45 -1.37 -7.78 6.91
N CYS A 46 -1.83 -7.10 5.86
CA CYS A 46 -2.55 -7.74 4.76
C CYS A 46 -1.62 -8.66 3.95
N TYR A 47 -0.38 -8.22 3.72
CA TYR A 47 0.65 -9.02 3.04
C TYR A 47 1.08 -10.21 3.89
N ASP A 48 1.26 -10.04 5.20
CA ASP A 48 1.52 -11.15 6.13
C ASP A 48 0.40 -12.19 6.10
N ALA A 49 -0.85 -11.74 6.08
CA ALA A 49 -2.00 -12.62 5.96
C ALA A 49 -2.04 -13.35 4.61
N ALA A 50 -1.73 -12.67 3.50
CA ALA A 50 -1.65 -13.28 2.17
C ALA A 50 -0.55 -14.35 2.13
N MET A 51 0.63 -14.09 2.70
CA MET A 51 1.73 -15.06 2.77
C MET A 51 1.41 -16.28 3.65
N ALA A 52 0.51 -16.14 4.61
CA ALA A 52 0.03 -17.23 5.46
C ALA A 52 -1.19 -17.97 4.88
N ASP A 53 -1.83 -17.44 3.83
CA ASP A 53 -3.03 -18.03 3.24
C ASP A 53 -2.68 -19.27 2.40
N LYS A 54 -3.52 -20.31 2.49
CA LYS A 54 -3.31 -21.57 1.74
C LYS A 54 -3.50 -21.40 0.24
N ALA A 55 -4.21 -20.36 -0.20
CA ALA A 55 -4.35 -20.00 -1.60
C ALA A 55 -3.05 -19.44 -2.19
N CYS A 56 -2.13 -18.95 -1.35
CA CYS A 56 -0.85 -18.40 -1.77
C CYS A 56 0.28 -19.38 -1.45
N THR A 57 1.16 -19.62 -2.43
CA THR A 57 2.39 -20.37 -2.22
C THR A 57 3.53 -19.40 -1.89
N ALA A 58 3.89 -19.33 -0.61
CA ALA A 58 4.81 -18.31 -0.05
C ALA A 58 6.14 -18.11 -0.81
N TYR A 59 6.61 -19.11 -1.58
CA TYR A 59 7.84 -19.01 -2.37
C TYR A 59 7.65 -18.44 -3.78
N LEU A 60 6.49 -18.67 -4.42
CA LEU A 60 6.23 -18.24 -5.80
C LEU A 60 5.32 -17.00 -5.85
N ASP A 61 4.40 -16.89 -4.91
CA ASP A 61 3.35 -15.88 -4.88
C ASP A 61 3.71 -14.75 -3.90
N ASN A 62 4.97 -14.30 -3.94
CA ASN A 62 5.42 -13.19 -3.12
C ASN A 62 4.66 -11.91 -3.54
N PRO A 63 3.95 -11.23 -2.61
CA PRO A 63 3.07 -10.12 -2.94
C PRO A 63 3.80 -8.87 -3.47
N TYR A 64 5.13 -8.80 -3.38
CA TYR A 64 5.96 -7.76 -3.98
C TYR A 64 6.29 -8.01 -5.47
N THR A 65 6.20 -9.26 -5.94
CA THR A 65 6.56 -9.64 -7.32
C THR A 65 5.43 -10.34 -8.07
N TYR A 66 4.39 -10.78 -7.36
CA TYR A 66 3.29 -11.53 -7.93
C TYR A 66 2.28 -10.62 -8.61
N GLY A 67 2.15 -10.77 -9.93
CA GLY A 67 1.26 -9.95 -10.74
C GLY A 67 -0.19 -10.36 -10.62
N TYR A 68 -1.09 -9.38 -10.63
CA TYR A 68 -2.54 -9.55 -10.64
C TYR A 68 -3.21 -8.59 -11.63
N HIS A 69 -4.46 -8.87 -11.98
CA HIS A 69 -5.26 -8.12 -12.94
C HIS A 69 -6.19 -7.12 -12.26
N GLN A 70 -6.22 -5.89 -12.79
CA GLN A 70 -7.02 -4.79 -12.25
C GLN A 70 -7.47 -3.85 -13.37
N THR A 71 -8.51 -3.05 -13.12
CA THR A 71 -8.88 -1.88 -13.92
C THR A 71 -8.89 -0.62 -13.06
N CYS A 72 -8.73 0.52 -13.74
CA CYS A 72 -8.85 1.83 -13.13
C CYS A 72 -9.83 2.66 -13.92
N ASP A 73 -10.89 3.10 -13.26
CA ASP A 73 -11.71 4.19 -13.76
C ASP A 73 -11.02 5.51 -13.42
N LYS A 74 -10.41 6.14 -14.43
CA LYS A 74 -9.68 7.41 -14.28
C LYS A 74 -10.58 8.58 -13.90
N SER A 75 -11.87 8.52 -14.21
CA SER A 75 -12.81 9.60 -13.93
C SER A 75 -13.18 9.64 -12.44
N THR A 76 -13.44 8.46 -11.86
CA THR A 76 -13.78 8.31 -10.44
C THR A 76 -12.55 8.03 -9.56
N LYS A 77 -11.41 7.74 -10.18
CA LYS A 77 -10.15 7.31 -9.53
C LYS A 77 -10.36 6.03 -8.71
N THR A 78 -11.15 5.11 -9.25
CA THR A 78 -11.55 3.86 -8.58
C THR A 78 -10.80 2.68 -9.19
N VAL A 79 -10.22 1.84 -8.33
CA VAL A 79 -9.58 0.59 -8.72
C VAL A 79 -10.56 -0.58 -8.54
N THR A 80 -10.56 -1.49 -9.50
CA THR A 80 -11.33 -2.75 -9.44
C THR A 80 -10.41 -3.93 -9.70
N CYS A 81 -10.32 -4.84 -8.74
CA CYS A 81 -9.66 -6.13 -8.91
C CYS A 81 -10.52 -7.04 -9.79
N LEU A 82 -9.94 -7.61 -10.83
CA LEU A 82 -10.70 -8.36 -11.83
C LEU A 82 -10.95 -9.80 -11.39
N SER A 83 -12.14 -10.32 -11.73
CA SER A 83 -12.53 -11.71 -11.45
C SER A 83 -11.70 -12.77 -12.21
N SER A 84 -10.82 -12.35 -13.12
CA SER A 84 -9.84 -13.22 -13.77
C SER A 84 -8.66 -13.57 -12.86
N ASN A 85 -8.55 -12.93 -11.70
CA ASN A 85 -7.56 -13.28 -10.69
C ASN A 85 -7.90 -14.60 -10.01
N ASP A 86 -6.89 -15.43 -9.76
CA ASP A 86 -7.03 -16.50 -8.80
C ASP A 86 -7.18 -15.96 -7.36
N ALA A 87 -7.36 -16.87 -6.40
CA ALA A 87 -7.59 -16.52 -5.02
C ALA A 87 -6.44 -15.72 -4.40
N CYS A 88 -5.18 -16.04 -4.71
CA CYS A 88 -4.02 -15.32 -4.18
C CYS A 88 -3.87 -13.94 -4.85
N GLN A 89 -3.99 -13.88 -6.18
CA GLN A 89 -3.99 -12.64 -6.94
C GLN A 89 -5.07 -11.67 -6.47
N MET A 90 -6.28 -12.19 -6.19
CA MET A 90 -7.39 -11.38 -5.70
C MET A 90 -7.11 -10.85 -4.30
N PHE A 91 -6.57 -11.68 -3.41
CA PHE A 91 -6.19 -11.26 -2.06
C PHE A 91 -5.20 -10.10 -2.12
N ILE A 92 -4.07 -10.29 -2.82
CA ILE A 92 -3.02 -9.28 -2.93
C ILE A 92 -3.55 -8.00 -3.60
N CYS A 93 -4.35 -8.14 -4.65
CA CYS A 93 -4.96 -6.99 -5.33
C CYS A 93 -5.84 -6.16 -4.37
N GLU A 94 -6.65 -6.80 -3.53
CA GLU A 94 -7.51 -6.10 -2.57
C GLU A 94 -6.71 -5.48 -1.41
N CYS A 95 -5.58 -6.08 -1.00
CA CYS A 95 -4.63 -5.44 -0.09
C CYS A 95 -4.13 -4.11 -0.66
N ASP A 96 -3.63 -4.13 -1.89
CA ASP A 96 -3.10 -2.95 -2.58
C ASP A 96 -4.18 -1.89 -2.85
N LYS A 97 -5.40 -2.33 -3.16
CA LYS A 97 -6.56 -1.45 -3.36
C LYS A 97 -6.95 -0.72 -2.10
N LYS A 98 -6.99 -1.43 -0.98
CA LYS A 98 -7.28 -0.83 0.32
C LYS A 98 -6.21 0.20 0.70
N ALA A 99 -4.93 -0.10 0.45
CA ALA A 99 -3.84 0.83 0.69
C ALA A 99 -3.95 2.08 -0.22
N ALA A 100 -4.15 1.90 -1.52
CA ALA A 100 -4.28 2.99 -2.49
C ALA A 100 -5.53 3.87 -2.25
N MET A 101 -6.63 3.28 -1.81
CA MET A 101 -7.88 4.00 -1.51
C MET A 101 -7.93 4.55 -0.09
N CYS A 102 -6.92 4.31 0.74
CA CYS A 102 -6.88 4.82 2.11
C CYS A 102 -7.01 6.35 2.09
N SER A 103 -8.06 6.88 2.71
CA SER A 103 -8.49 8.27 2.51
C SER A 103 -7.45 9.33 2.91
N PHE A 104 -6.47 8.95 3.73
CA PHE A 104 -5.39 9.80 4.22
C PHE A 104 -4.27 9.99 3.22
N VAL A 105 -4.16 9.11 2.22
CA VAL A 105 -3.27 9.29 1.08
C VAL A 105 -3.59 10.60 0.33
N LYS A 106 -4.88 10.97 0.20
CA LYS A 106 -5.31 12.27 -0.37
C LYS A 106 -5.01 13.48 0.53
N LEU A 107 -5.10 13.33 1.85
CA LEU A 107 -4.83 14.41 2.81
C LEU A 107 -3.32 14.65 2.99
N PHE A 108 -2.52 13.59 2.85
CA PHE A 108 -1.08 13.60 3.04
C PHE A 108 -0.33 14.38 1.94
N VAL A 109 -0.78 14.35 0.68
CA VAL A 109 -0.19 15.16 -0.41
C VAL A 109 -0.17 16.65 -0.10
N ASN A 110 -1.21 17.17 0.57
CA ASN A 110 -1.26 18.57 0.99
C ASN A 110 -0.24 18.89 2.10
N LYS A 111 0.26 17.89 2.83
CA LYS A 111 1.22 18.00 3.93
C LYS A 111 2.67 17.76 3.47
N ILE A 112 2.93 16.91 2.46
CA ILE A 112 4.27 16.65 1.89
C ILE A 112 4.98 17.94 1.44
N ILE A 113 4.24 18.93 0.94
CA ILE A 113 4.82 20.23 0.51
C ILE A 113 5.41 21.03 1.70
N LYS A 114 5.04 20.72 2.95
CA LYS A 114 5.29 21.61 4.10
C LYS A 114 6.25 21.09 5.17
N GLN A 115 6.60 19.82 5.23
CA GLN A 115 7.41 19.32 6.36
C GLN A 115 8.54 18.40 5.92
N ASN A 116 9.75 18.78 6.35
CA ASN A 116 10.96 17.97 6.33
C ASN A 116 10.67 16.57 6.88
N ARG A 117 11.31 15.56 6.27
CA ARG A 117 11.33 14.17 6.74
C ARG A 117 11.73 14.13 8.22
N LEU A 118 10.83 13.64 9.07
CA LEU A 118 11.01 13.40 10.51
C LEU A 118 10.51 11.96 10.73
N PHE A 119 11.09 11.05 11.50
CA PHE A 119 12.34 10.92 12.25
C PHE A 119 12.37 9.42 12.64
N ASP A 120 13.35 8.63 12.18
CA ASP A 120 13.47 7.20 12.50
C ASP A 120 13.57 6.89 14.01
N SER A 121 13.77 7.93 14.84
CA SER A 121 13.96 7.81 16.28
C SER A 121 12.69 7.50 17.10
N TYR A 122 11.49 7.50 16.50
CA TYR A 122 10.22 7.21 17.21
C TYR A 122 9.65 5.81 16.94
N CYS A 123 10.21 5.07 15.98
CA CYS A 123 9.70 3.75 15.58
C CYS A 123 10.27 2.60 16.42
N SER A 124 11.20 2.92 17.32
CA SER A 124 11.76 1.99 18.29
C SER A 124 10.83 1.84 19.49
N SER A 125 10.29 0.64 19.67
CA SER A 125 9.68 0.16 20.92
C SER A 125 10.70 0.03 22.05
#